data_AF-A0AAW2SKW5-F1
#
_entry.id   AF-A0AAW2SKW5-F1
#
_cell.length_a   1.000
_cell.length_b   1.000
_cell.length_c   1.000
_cell.angle_alpha   90.00
_cell.angle_beta   90.00
_cell.angle_gamma   90.00
#
_symmetry.space_group_name_H-M   'P 1'
#
loop_
_entity.id
_entity.type
_entity.pdbx_description
1 polymer ?
#
loop_
_entity_poly.entity_id
_entity_poly.type
_entity_poly.pdbx_seq_one_letter_code
_entity_poly.pdbx_strand_id
1 'polypeptide(L)'
;MAVSGFEGFEKRLELHFSGDDPATGKGLRRLDFFSLEKVLHAVQCTVVSAVGNEYFDSYVLSESSLFVYLQKSSSRLVGPLSCSNPCVHWWTMVLCWASLYVGVGRTVSTMVMHAGDLYTVEICMTELDRVLAKKFFRRFNDGKTGDSAGREMTDVTGIRGINENALICDYAFDPCGYSMNGIDGNRYSTVHVTPEDGFSYASFECVGSIYDDKEDILEVLKKVVKIFRPGALSVSVSMTCASGHQVWRGMSKAIEPLGLRLRSFAADEFPNTGNVIFQSFIARRK
;
A
#
# COMPACT_ATOMS: atom_id res chain seq x y z
N MET A 1 31.48 -13.97 -6.01
CA MET A 1 30.12 -14.10 -5.48
C MET A 1 29.32 -12.96 -6.04
N ALA A 2 28.31 -13.22 -6.87
CA ALA A 2 27.42 -12.16 -7.31
C ALA A 2 26.67 -11.66 -6.07
N VAL A 3 26.89 -10.40 -5.71
CA VAL A 3 25.99 -9.68 -4.80
C VAL A 3 24.64 -9.69 -5.50
N SER A 4 23.68 -10.47 -5.01
CA SER A 4 22.33 -10.47 -5.57
C SER A 4 21.78 -9.06 -5.37
N GLY A 5 21.76 -8.28 -6.45
CA GLY A 5 21.11 -6.99 -6.45
C GLY A 5 19.64 -7.19 -6.13
N PHE A 6 19.21 -6.64 -5.01
CA PHE A 6 17.80 -6.47 -4.70
C PHE A 6 17.20 -5.46 -5.69
N GLU A 7 16.19 -5.87 -6.44
CA GLU A 7 15.46 -4.99 -7.37
C GLU A 7 14.18 -4.50 -6.68
N GLY A 8 14.31 -3.41 -5.93
CA GLY A 8 13.25 -2.78 -5.13
C GLY A 8 12.24 -1.97 -5.96
N PHE A 9 11.67 -2.57 -7.01
CA PHE A 9 10.49 -2.01 -7.68
C PHE A 9 9.26 -2.81 -7.27
N GLU A 10 8.46 -2.22 -6.39
CA GLU A 10 7.17 -2.77 -5.97
C GLU A 10 6.24 -2.91 -7.18
N LYS A 11 5.59 -4.08 -7.28
CA LYS A 11 4.64 -4.37 -8.35
C LYS A 11 3.22 -4.44 -7.79
N ARG A 12 2.31 -3.66 -8.36
CA ARG A 12 0.90 -3.67 -7.96
C ARG A 12 0.02 -4.41 -8.96
N LEU A 13 -0.80 -5.32 -8.45
CA LEU A 13 -1.84 -6.00 -9.23
C LEU A 13 -3.19 -5.74 -8.58
N GLU A 14 -4.08 -5.04 -9.28
CA GLU A 14 -5.46 -4.83 -8.83
C GLU A 14 -6.44 -5.57 -9.75
N LEU A 15 -7.15 -6.59 -9.24
CA LEU A 15 -8.14 -7.34 -10.02
C LEU A 15 -9.55 -7.00 -9.54
N HIS A 16 -10.46 -6.65 -10.45
CA HIS A 16 -11.90 -6.58 -10.12
C HIS A 16 -12.69 -7.62 -10.89
N PHE A 17 -13.47 -8.38 -10.13
CA PHE A 17 -14.32 -9.44 -10.64
C PHE A 17 -15.75 -8.94 -10.74
N SER A 18 -16.44 -9.25 -11.83
CA SER A 18 -17.86 -8.97 -12.04
C SER A 18 -18.61 -10.25 -12.36
N GLY A 19 -19.86 -10.35 -11.91
CA GLY A 19 -20.72 -11.52 -12.11
C GLY A 19 -21.75 -11.69 -10.99
N ASP A 20 -22.50 -12.80 -11.04
CA ASP A 20 -23.47 -13.15 -10.01
C ASP A 20 -22.74 -13.49 -8.70
N ASP A 21 -22.87 -12.63 -7.68
CA ASP A 21 -22.47 -12.99 -6.32
C ASP A 21 -23.54 -13.94 -5.76
N PRO A 22 -23.19 -15.17 -5.38
CA PRO A 22 -24.17 -16.08 -4.80
C PRO A 22 -24.75 -15.45 -3.53
N ALA A 23 -26.04 -15.68 -3.28
CA ALA A 23 -26.92 -14.95 -2.34
C ALA A 23 -26.39 -14.65 -0.92
N THR A 24 -25.25 -15.22 -0.54
CA THR A 24 -24.47 -14.92 0.66
C THR A 24 -23.83 -13.52 0.72
N GLY A 25 -23.65 -12.81 -0.40
CA GLY A 25 -23.09 -11.44 -0.41
C GLY A 25 -21.63 -11.33 0.07
N LYS A 26 -20.86 -12.43 -0.01
CA LYS A 26 -19.50 -12.54 0.54
C LYS A 26 -18.39 -12.34 -0.50
N GLY A 27 -18.73 -12.19 -1.79
CA GLY A 27 -17.76 -11.99 -2.87
C GLY A 27 -16.54 -12.93 -2.80
N LEU A 28 -15.33 -12.38 -2.94
CA LEU A 28 -14.07 -13.13 -2.90
C LEU A 28 -13.66 -13.63 -1.52
N ARG A 29 -14.22 -13.10 -0.42
CA ARG A 29 -13.94 -13.62 0.94
C ARG A 29 -14.50 -15.03 1.17
N ARG A 30 -15.21 -15.59 0.18
CA ARG A 30 -15.60 -16.99 0.16
C ARG A 30 -14.47 -17.95 -0.19
N LEU A 31 -13.39 -17.46 -0.79
CA LEU A 31 -12.22 -18.28 -1.07
C LEU A 31 -11.71 -18.83 0.26
N ASP A 32 -11.64 -20.15 0.36
CA ASP A 32 -11.02 -20.76 1.54
C ASP A 32 -9.52 -20.45 1.56
N PHE A 33 -8.94 -20.52 2.76
CA PHE A 33 -7.53 -20.21 2.96
C PHE A 33 -6.62 -21.09 2.10
N PHE A 34 -6.99 -22.35 1.87
CA PHE A 34 -6.23 -23.29 1.05
C PHE A 34 -6.17 -22.88 -0.44
N SER A 35 -7.27 -22.38 -0.99
CA SER A 35 -7.33 -21.85 -2.34
C SER A 35 -6.51 -20.57 -2.45
N LEU A 36 -6.56 -19.71 -1.43
CA LEU A 36 -5.74 -18.50 -1.38
C LEU A 36 -4.25 -18.85 -1.32
N GLU A 37 -3.86 -19.78 -0.46
CA GLU A 37 -2.48 -20.26 -0.34
C GLU A 37 -1.97 -20.84 -1.65
N LYS A 38 -2.78 -21.58 -2.42
CA LYS A 38 -2.37 -22.07 -3.74
C LYS A 38 -2.00 -20.95 -4.70
N VAL A 39 -2.78 -19.87 -4.72
CA VAL A 39 -2.49 -18.69 -5.56
C VAL A 39 -1.20 -18.03 -5.08
N LEU A 40 -1.03 -17.84 -3.77
CA LEU A 40 0.18 -17.24 -3.20
C LEU A 40 1.43 -18.11 -3.44
N HIS A 41 1.31 -19.43 -3.32
CA HIS A 41 2.40 -20.37 -3.62
C HIS A 41 2.83 -20.31 -5.08
N ALA A 42 1.90 -20.09 -6.01
CA ALA A 42 2.23 -19.95 -7.43
C ALA A 42 3.11 -18.72 -7.70
N VAL A 43 3.05 -17.70 -6.83
CA VAL A 43 3.90 -16.49 -6.86
C VAL A 43 4.95 -16.48 -5.75
N GLN A 44 5.24 -17.65 -5.14
CA GLN A 44 6.26 -17.83 -4.10
C GLN A 44 6.07 -16.96 -2.85
N CYS A 45 4.83 -16.59 -2.55
CA CYS A 45 4.46 -15.84 -1.36
C CYS A 45 3.78 -16.74 -0.33
N THR A 46 3.95 -16.41 0.96
CA THR A 46 3.24 -17.06 2.07
C THR A 46 2.62 -16.02 2.98
N VAL A 47 1.51 -16.34 3.63
CA VAL A 47 0.89 -15.47 4.64
C VAL A 47 1.70 -15.57 5.93
N VAL A 48 2.16 -14.43 6.45
CA VAL A 48 2.88 -14.37 7.74
C VAL A 48 2.00 -13.83 8.86
N SER A 49 1.04 -12.95 8.53
CA SER A 49 0.08 -12.42 9.49
C SER A 49 -1.19 -11.96 8.76
N ALA A 50 -2.32 -11.93 9.47
CA ALA A 50 -3.61 -11.60 8.86
C ALA A 50 -4.51 -10.85 9.83
N VAL A 51 -5.28 -9.91 9.28
CA VAL A 51 -6.31 -9.15 9.99
C VAL A 51 -7.47 -8.87 9.05
N GLY A 52 -8.68 -8.77 9.56
CA GLY A 52 -9.85 -8.47 8.73
C GLY A 52 -10.88 -7.65 9.49
N ASN A 53 -11.75 -6.98 8.74
CA ASN A 53 -12.89 -6.27 9.27
C ASN A 53 -14.16 -6.59 8.45
N GLU A 54 -15.20 -5.76 8.60
CA GLU A 54 -16.46 -5.93 7.87
C GLU A 54 -16.39 -5.57 6.38
N TYR A 55 -15.29 -4.98 5.91
CA TYR A 55 -15.12 -4.52 4.52
C TYR A 55 -14.17 -5.43 3.72
N PHE A 56 -13.04 -5.82 4.31
CA PHE A 56 -12.02 -6.63 3.65
C PHE A 56 -11.18 -7.46 4.63
N ASP A 57 -10.53 -8.50 4.09
CA ASP A 57 -9.42 -9.20 4.74
C ASP A 57 -8.09 -8.65 4.23
N SER A 58 -7.11 -8.58 5.12
CA SER A 58 -5.77 -8.09 4.86
C SER A 58 -4.75 -9.11 5.34
N TYR A 59 -3.77 -9.41 4.49
CA TYR A 59 -2.74 -10.40 4.73
C TYR A 59 -1.39 -9.74 4.53
N VAL A 60 -0.55 -9.77 5.56
CA VAL A 60 0.88 -9.51 5.43
C VAL A 60 1.51 -10.79 4.91
N LEU A 61 2.26 -10.67 3.81
CA LEU A 61 2.92 -11.79 3.15
C LEU A 61 4.43 -11.73 3.38
N SER A 62 5.11 -12.82 3.07
CA SER A 62 6.57 -12.92 3.18
C SER A 62 7.34 -11.83 2.44
N GLU A 63 6.78 -11.35 1.32
CA GLU A 63 7.39 -10.34 0.46
C GLU A 63 6.36 -9.28 0.01
N SER A 64 5.18 -9.20 0.60
CA SER A 64 4.06 -8.51 -0.06
C SER A 64 2.91 -8.19 0.90
N SER A 65 1.91 -7.45 0.42
CA SER A 65 0.61 -7.34 1.06
C SER A 65 -0.51 -7.78 0.12
N LEU A 66 -1.51 -8.45 0.69
CA LEU A 66 -2.74 -8.82 -0.02
C LEU A 66 -3.97 -8.24 0.68
N PHE A 67 -4.86 -7.62 -0.10
CA PHE A 67 -6.16 -7.13 0.36
C PHE A 67 -7.29 -7.78 -0.43
N VAL A 68 -8.29 -8.34 0.26
CA VAL A 68 -9.45 -9.04 -0.32
C VAL A 68 -10.75 -8.38 0.12
N TYR A 69 -11.35 -7.59 -0.75
CA TYR A 69 -12.60 -6.87 -0.48
C TYR A 69 -13.86 -7.72 -0.68
N LEU A 70 -14.88 -7.53 0.17
CA LEU A 70 -16.23 -8.10 -0.01
C LEU A 70 -16.90 -7.57 -1.28
N GLN A 71 -17.01 -6.25 -1.35
CA GLN A 71 -17.50 -5.48 -2.48
C GLN A 71 -16.71 -4.17 -2.49
N LYS A 72 -15.90 -3.94 -3.52
CA LYS A 72 -15.36 -2.61 -3.84
C LYS A 72 -16.25 -2.05 -4.93
N SER A 73 -16.77 -0.84 -4.76
CA SER A 73 -17.67 -0.17 -5.72
C SER A 73 -16.97 0.26 -7.03
N SER A 74 -15.87 -0.41 -7.42
CA SER A 74 -15.05 -0.09 -8.58
C SER A 74 -15.28 -1.14 -9.67
N SER A 75 -15.91 -0.75 -10.77
CA SER A 75 -15.90 -1.54 -12.01
C SER A 75 -14.50 -1.47 -12.65
N ARG A 76 -13.64 -2.48 -12.48
CA ARG A 76 -12.32 -2.52 -13.17
C ARG A 76 -11.87 -3.94 -13.55
N LEU A 77 -12.02 -4.33 -14.82
CA LEU A 77 -11.36 -5.54 -15.33
C LEU A 77 -9.85 -5.30 -15.49
N VAL A 78 -9.01 -6.12 -14.87
CA VAL A 78 -7.57 -6.21 -15.19
C VAL A 78 -7.29 -7.62 -15.69
N GLY A 79 -6.68 -7.69 -16.88
CA GLY A 79 -6.47 -8.92 -17.64
C GLY A 79 -5.39 -9.86 -17.09
N PRO A 80 -5.16 -11.01 -17.73
CA PRO A 80 -4.23 -12.02 -17.24
C PRO A 80 -2.79 -11.56 -17.41
N LEU A 81 -1.96 -11.75 -16.37
CA LEU A 81 -0.51 -11.63 -16.48
C LEU A 81 0.13 -13.01 -16.28
N SER A 82 0.80 -13.47 -17.32
CA SER A 82 1.81 -14.53 -17.28
C SER A 82 3.14 -13.89 -16.88
N CYS A 83 3.69 -14.25 -15.72
CA CYS A 83 5.06 -13.91 -15.34
C CYS A 83 5.92 -15.18 -15.41
N SER A 84 6.90 -15.19 -16.33
CA SER A 84 7.72 -16.34 -16.65
C SER A 84 9.12 -16.34 -16.02
N ASN A 85 9.37 -15.55 -14.97
CA ASN A 85 10.67 -15.54 -14.28
C ASN A 85 10.52 -15.41 -12.74
N PRO A 86 11.17 -16.28 -11.96
CA PRO A 86 11.21 -16.17 -10.51
C PRO A 86 12.33 -15.19 -10.11
N CYS A 87 11.97 -13.94 -9.82
CA CYS A 87 12.79 -13.13 -8.91
C CYS A 87 11.98 -12.87 -7.63
N VAL A 88 12.70 -12.74 -6.52
CA VAL A 88 12.19 -12.31 -5.22
C VAL A 88 11.72 -10.86 -5.40
N HIS A 89 10.42 -10.61 -5.39
CA HIS A 89 9.84 -9.31 -5.74
C HIS A 89 8.87 -8.89 -4.65
N TRP A 90 8.95 -7.63 -4.21
CA TRP A 90 7.90 -7.10 -3.37
C TRP A 90 6.64 -6.79 -4.20
N TRP A 91 5.52 -7.43 -3.87
CA TRP A 91 4.24 -7.21 -4.55
C TRP A 91 3.27 -6.47 -3.62
N THR A 92 2.33 -5.72 -4.18
CA THR A 92 1.08 -5.38 -3.49
C THR A 92 -0.07 -5.90 -4.34
N MET A 93 -0.72 -6.96 -3.87
CA MET A 93 -1.85 -7.58 -4.55
C MET A 93 -3.16 -7.08 -3.93
N VAL A 94 -4.02 -6.48 -4.75
CA VAL A 94 -5.32 -5.96 -4.32
C VAL A 94 -6.40 -6.71 -5.11
N LEU A 95 -7.11 -7.62 -4.44
CA LEU A 95 -8.21 -8.39 -5.04
C LEU A 95 -9.54 -7.78 -4.62
N CYS A 96 -10.36 -7.40 -5.60
CA CYS A 96 -11.61 -6.68 -5.39
C CYS A 96 -12.77 -7.38 -6.10
N TRP A 97 -13.94 -7.44 -5.46
CA TRP A 97 -15.17 -7.88 -6.11
C TRP A 97 -16.08 -6.68 -6.41
N ALA A 98 -16.71 -6.64 -7.58
CA ALA A 98 -17.64 -5.58 -7.97
C ALA A 98 -18.96 -6.19 -8.51
N SER A 99 -20.09 -5.88 -7.87
CA SER A 99 -21.42 -6.22 -8.41
C SER A 99 -21.87 -5.18 -9.44
N LEU A 100 -22.18 -5.63 -10.66
CA LEU A 100 -22.83 -4.81 -11.68
C LEU A 100 -24.35 -4.98 -11.56
N TYR A 101 -25.05 -4.02 -10.95
CA TYR A 101 -26.51 -4.00 -10.98
C TYR A 101 -27.01 -3.48 -12.33
N VAL A 102 -27.49 -4.38 -13.19
CA VAL A 102 -28.32 -4.02 -14.35
C VAL A 102 -29.79 -4.16 -13.96
N GLY A 103 -30.46 -3.03 -13.69
CA GLY A 103 -31.90 -2.89 -13.89
C GLY A 103 -32.83 -2.87 -12.66
N VAL A 104 -33.65 -1.81 -12.65
CA VAL A 104 -35.01 -1.69 -12.04
C VAL A 104 -35.11 -1.50 -10.52
N GLY A 105 -35.13 -0.23 -10.12
CA GLY A 105 -36.06 0.36 -9.14
C GLY A 105 -36.17 -0.29 -7.75
N ARG A 106 -35.44 0.27 -6.78
CA ARG A 106 -35.94 0.56 -5.41
C ARG A 106 -34.93 1.43 -4.66
N THR A 107 -35.37 2.61 -4.24
CA THR A 107 -34.56 3.60 -3.52
C THR A 107 -34.30 3.11 -2.10
N VAL A 108 -33.05 2.77 -1.80
CA VAL A 108 -32.53 2.76 -0.43
C VAL A 108 -31.39 3.79 -0.41
N SER A 109 -31.67 4.97 0.15
CA SER A 109 -30.65 6.01 0.38
C SER A 109 -29.78 5.63 1.57
N THR A 110 -28.88 4.67 1.37
CA THR A 110 -27.62 4.59 2.11
C THR A 110 -26.59 5.35 1.29
N MET A 111 -25.80 6.25 1.89
CA MET A 111 -24.69 6.92 1.22
C MET A 111 -23.69 5.87 0.72
N VAL A 112 -23.86 5.42 -0.52
CA VAL A 112 -22.90 4.57 -1.21
C VAL A 112 -21.77 5.48 -1.66
N MET A 113 -20.60 5.35 -1.03
CA MET A 113 -19.38 6.00 -1.52
C MET A 113 -19.08 5.43 -2.93
N HIS A 114 -19.27 6.26 -3.95
CA HIS A 114 -18.95 5.88 -5.32
C HIS A 114 -17.43 5.82 -5.49
N ALA A 115 -16.90 4.80 -6.17
CA ALA A 115 -15.46 4.63 -6.38
C ALA A 115 -14.79 5.80 -7.14
N GLY A 116 -15.57 6.74 -7.69
CA GLY A 116 -15.09 8.01 -8.23
C GLY A 116 -14.41 8.92 -7.21
N ASP A 117 -14.63 8.67 -5.92
CA ASP A 117 -14.29 9.60 -4.83
C ASP A 117 -13.07 9.15 -4.01
N LEU A 118 -12.44 8.03 -4.38
CA LEU A 118 -11.23 7.53 -3.74
C LEU A 118 -10.02 7.75 -4.65
N TYR A 119 -8.87 7.99 -4.03
CA TYR A 119 -7.57 8.01 -4.69
C TYR A 119 -6.59 7.11 -3.94
N THR A 120 -5.61 6.56 -4.65
CA THR A 120 -4.50 5.84 -4.03
C THR A 120 -3.24 6.70 -4.10
N VAL A 121 -2.51 6.75 -3.00
CA VAL A 121 -1.20 7.39 -2.92
C VAL A 121 -0.17 6.29 -2.68
N GLU A 122 0.86 6.28 -3.51
CA GLU A 122 2.01 5.37 -3.36
C GLU A 122 3.26 6.23 -3.22
N ILE A 123 4.07 5.93 -2.21
CA ILE A 123 5.30 6.63 -1.89
C ILE A 123 6.42 5.60 -1.92
N CYS A 124 7.37 5.77 -2.83
CA CYS A 124 8.59 4.97 -2.87
C CYS A 124 9.77 5.81 -2.36
N MET A 125 10.62 5.21 -1.56
CA MET A 125 11.71 5.88 -0.87
C MET A 125 12.98 5.06 -0.99
N THR A 126 14.06 5.68 -1.44
CA THR A 126 15.40 5.07 -1.50
C THR A 126 16.41 5.94 -0.76
N GLU A 127 17.60 5.40 -0.52
CA GLU A 127 18.66 6.06 0.24
C GLU A 127 18.16 6.49 1.63
N LEU A 128 17.57 5.54 2.37
CA LEU A 128 16.98 5.79 3.68
C LEU A 128 18.05 6.26 4.68
N ASP A 129 17.66 7.06 5.67
CA ASP A 129 18.59 7.47 6.72
C ASP A 129 19.10 6.25 7.49
N ARG A 130 20.42 6.04 7.49
CA ARG A 130 21.06 4.86 8.07
C ARG A 130 20.79 4.66 9.56
N VAL A 131 20.56 5.73 10.32
CA VAL A 131 20.27 5.64 11.76
C VAL A 131 18.82 5.21 11.97
N LEU A 132 17.90 5.73 11.17
CA LEU A 132 16.49 5.36 11.24
C LEU A 132 16.23 3.96 10.68
N ALA A 133 16.87 3.60 9.55
CA ALA A 133 16.78 2.28 8.94
C ALA A 133 17.21 1.16 9.89
N LYS A 134 18.20 1.41 10.78
CA LYS A 134 18.63 0.45 11.81
C LYS A 134 17.53 -0.01 12.76
N LYS A 135 16.43 0.76 12.89
CA LYS A 135 15.28 0.36 13.71
C LYS A 135 14.50 -0.82 13.13
N PHE A 136 14.72 -1.16 11.86
CA PHE A 136 14.11 -2.30 11.18
C PHE A 136 15.03 -3.54 11.10
N PHE A 137 16.09 -3.57 11.90
CA PHE A 137 16.91 -4.75 12.12
C PHE A 137 16.49 -5.44 13.41
N ARG A 138 16.38 -6.76 13.35
CA ARG A 138 16.18 -7.57 14.56
C ARG A 138 17.47 -7.65 15.34
N ARG A 139 17.34 -7.82 16.66
CA ARG A 139 18.51 -8.09 17.50
C ARG A 139 18.82 -9.58 17.40
N PHE A 140 20.11 -9.90 17.32
CA PHE A 140 20.54 -11.29 17.28
C PHE A 140 19.98 -12.07 18.49
N ASN A 141 19.27 -13.15 18.21
CA ASN A 141 18.69 -14.05 19.21
C ASN A 141 17.77 -13.34 20.23
N ASP A 142 16.94 -12.40 19.76
CA ASP A 142 15.99 -11.65 20.60
C ASP A 142 14.85 -12.49 21.21
N GLY A 143 14.69 -13.74 20.76
CA GLY A 143 13.66 -14.66 21.22
C GLY A 143 12.23 -14.25 20.83
N LYS A 144 12.07 -13.23 19.98
CA LYS A 144 10.77 -12.68 19.58
C LYS A 144 10.22 -13.43 18.37
N THR A 145 8.90 -13.55 18.29
CA THR A 145 8.24 -13.90 17.02
C THR A 145 8.27 -12.69 16.07
N GLY A 146 8.05 -12.93 14.78
CA GLY A 146 7.95 -11.86 13.79
C GLY A 146 6.88 -10.82 14.15
N ASP A 147 5.71 -11.23 14.66
CA ASP A 147 4.65 -10.31 15.09
C ASP A 147 5.08 -9.45 16.29
N SER A 148 5.69 -10.06 17.32
CA SER A 148 6.09 -9.32 18.52
C SER A 148 7.23 -8.32 18.26
N ALA A 149 8.17 -8.69 17.38
CA ALA A 149 9.21 -7.78 16.91
C ALA A 149 8.66 -6.72 15.95
N GLY A 150 7.70 -7.09 15.07
CA GLY A 150 6.99 -6.18 14.18
C GLY A 150 6.31 -5.06 14.95
N ARG A 151 5.51 -5.42 15.97
CA ARG A 151 4.84 -4.44 16.84
C ARG A 151 5.80 -3.48 17.52
N GLU A 152 6.93 -3.98 18.02
CA GLU A 152 7.96 -3.11 18.60
C GLU A 152 8.52 -2.15 17.54
N MET A 153 8.84 -2.64 16.33
CA MET A 153 9.31 -1.80 15.23
C MET A 153 8.29 -0.71 14.89
N THR A 154 7.00 -1.04 14.82
CA THR A 154 5.91 -0.08 14.58
C THR A 154 5.89 1.04 15.62
N ASP A 155 6.08 0.69 16.89
CA ASP A 155 6.03 1.63 18.01
C ASP A 155 7.29 2.53 18.04
N VAL A 156 8.49 1.95 17.93
CA VAL A 156 9.77 2.71 18.05
C VAL A 156 10.11 3.56 16.82
N THR A 157 9.54 3.23 15.67
CA THR A 157 9.70 4.00 14.42
C THR A 157 8.69 5.14 14.31
N GLY A 158 7.58 5.07 15.02
CA GLY A 158 6.48 6.02 14.94
C GLY A 158 5.49 5.72 13.81
N ILE A 159 5.57 4.55 13.16
CA ILE A 159 4.62 4.13 12.12
C ILE A 159 3.19 4.12 12.65
N ARG A 160 2.97 3.75 13.92
CA ARG A 160 1.64 3.81 14.56
C ARG A 160 1.01 5.21 14.49
N GLY A 161 1.83 6.26 14.53
CA GLY A 161 1.36 7.64 14.48
C GLY A 161 0.95 8.13 13.09
N ILE A 162 1.16 7.35 12.02
CA ILE A 162 0.71 7.70 10.66
C ILE A 162 -0.83 7.82 10.65
N ASN A 163 -1.51 6.77 11.11
CA ASN A 163 -2.95 6.75 11.37
C ASN A 163 -3.21 6.05 12.72
N GLU A 164 -3.57 6.83 13.74
CA GLU A 164 -3.79 6.34 15.10
C GLU A 164 -5.07 5.49 15.24
N ASN A 165 -6.01 5.63 14.30
CA ASN A 165 -7.26 4.87 14.28
C ASN A 165 -7.11 3.51 13.58
N ALA A 166 -6.01 3.31 12.83
CA ALA A 166 -5.82 2.09 12.07
C ALA A 166 -5.51 0.91 12.99
N LEU A 167 -6.18 -0.21 12.74
CA LEU A 167 -5.75 -1.50 13.27
C LEU A 167 -4.56 -1.98 12.43
N ILE A 168 -3.39 -2.08 13.07
CA ILE A 168 -2.14 -2.46 12.41
C ILE A 168 -1.88 -3.96 12.62
N CYS A 169 -1.59 -4.65 11.52
CA CYS A 169 -1.05 -5.99 11.45
C CYS A 169 0.40 -5.87 10.95
N ASP A 170 1.36 -6.02 11.84
CA ASP A 170 2.79 -5.77 11.60
C ASP A 170 3.61 -7.06 11.73
N TYR A 171 4.71 -7.14 10.98
CA TYR A 171 5.61 -8.30 10.99
C TYR A 171 7.06 -7.88 10.73
N ALA A 172 7.98 -8.39 11.56
CA ALA A 172 9.41 -8.21 11.38
C ALA A 172 10.08 -9.46 10.82
N PHE A 173 10.89 -9.28 9.79
CA PHE A 173 11.66 -10.33 9.12
C PHE A 173 13.04 -10.51 9.76
N ASP A 174 13.60 -11.71 9.59
CA ASP A 174 14.92 -12.08 10.11
C ASP A 174 15.95 -12.16 8.98
N PRO A 175 17.15 -11.54 9.12
CA PRO A 175 17.62 -10.75 10.27
C PRO A 175 17.11 -9.30 10.30
N CYS A 176 16.48 -8.85 9.23
CA CYS A 176 15.96 -7.49 9.10
C CYS A 176 14.83 -7.42 8.08
N GLY A 177 14.14 -6.28 8.08
CA GLY A 177 12.98 -6.03 7.22
C GLY A 177 11.70 -5.94 8.03
N TYR A 178 10.74 -5.21 7.48
CA TYR A 178 9.46 -4.97 8.14
C TYR A 178 8.35 -4.84 7.10
N SER A 179 7.18 -5.38 7.41
CA SER A 179 5.96 -5.12 6.68
C SER A 179 4.79 -4.91 7.63
N MET A 180 3.84 -4.07 7.22
CA MET A 180 2.58 -3.93 7.94
C MET A 180 1.45 -3.63 6.99
N ASN A 181 0.25 -4.03 7.39
CA ASN A 181 -1.00 -3.53 6.86
C ASN A 181 -1.77 -2.79 7.94
N GLY A 182 -2.28 -1.60 7.61
CA GLY A 182 -3.23 -0.85 8.42
C GLY A 182 -4.62 -0.94 7.83
N ILE A 183 -5.63 -1.19 8.67
CA ILE A 183 -7.03 -1.17 8.27
C ILE A 183 -7.80 -0.11 9.07
N ASP A 184 -8.55 0.75 8.37
CA ASP A 184 -9.38 1.81 8.95
C ASP A 184 -10.66 1.93 8.11
N GLY A 185 -11.75 1.34 8.60
CA GLY A 185 -12.99 1.18 7.85
C GLY A 185 -12.76 0.44 6.53
N ASN A 186 -13.12 1.06 5.40
CA ASN A 186 -12.94 0.49 4.06
C ASN A 186 -11.58 0.86 3.41
N ARG A 187 -10.70 1.58 4.12
CA ARG A 187 -9.39 2.02 3.63
C ARG A 187 -8.29 1.14 4.20
N TYR A 188 -7.27 0.91 3.39
CA TYR A 188 -6.03 0.30 3.84
C TYR A 188 -4.86 1.26 3.73
N SER A 189 -3.81 0.93 4.48
CA SER A 189 -2.45 1.34 4.20
C SER A 189 -1.51 0.13 4.29
N THR A 190 -0.36 0.21 3.63
CA THR A 190 0.72 -0.77 3.78
C THR A 190 2.07 -0.08 3.83
N VAL A 191 3.01 -0.68 4.56
CA VAL A 191 4.43 -0.29 4.55
C VAL A 191 5.26 -1.54 4.29
N HIS A 192 6.27 -1.41 3.43
CA HIS A 192 7.32 -2.42 3.25
C HIS A 192 8.69 -1.76 3.40
N VAL A 193 9.62 -2.40 4.12
CA VAL A 193 10.95 -1.84 4.41
C VAL A 193 12.04 -2.88 4.19
N THR A 194 13.01 -2.51 3.37
CA THR A 194 14.30 -3.17 3.16
C THR A 194 15.40 -2.22 3.67
N PRO A 195 15.88 -2.38 4.92
CA PRO A 195 16.70 -1.37 5.59
C PRO A 195 18.21 -1.43 5.28
N GLU A 196 18.67 -2.39 4.48
CA GLU A 196 20.08 -2.62 4.19
C GLU A 196 20.77 -1.44 3.46
N ASP A 197 22.01 -1.14 3.86
CA ASP A 197 22.77 -0.05 3.26
C ASP A 197 23.18 -0.37 1.81
N GLY A 198 23.19 0.66 0.96
CA GLY A 198 23.51 0.55 -0.47
C GLY A 198 22.34 0.19 -1.38
N PHE A 199 21.28 -0.43 -0.84
CA PHE A 199 20.04 -0.73 -1.58
C PHE A 199 18.78 -0.53 -0.72
N SER A 200 18.88 0.33 0.30
CA SER A 200 17.79 0.61 1.24
C SER A 200 16.55 1.13 0.49
N TYR A 201 15.40 0.54 0.78
CA TYR A 201 14.13 0.85 0.17
C TYR A 201 13.01 0.82 1.20
N ALA A 202 12.08 1.75 1.09
CA ALA A 202 10.81 1.68 1.79
C ALA A 202 9.68 2.14 0.89
N SER A 203 8.52 1.52 1.03
CA SER A 203 7.30 1.97 0.40
C SER A 203 6.20 2.21 1.42
N PHE A 204 5.30 3.13 1.07
CA PHE A 204 4.05 3.36 1.77
C PHE A 204 2.95 3.54 0.74
N GLU A 205 1.87 2.80 0.89
CA GLU A 205 0.66 2.96 0.09
C GLU A 205 -0.52 3.22 1.01
N CYS A 206 -1.44 4.11 0.60
CA CYS A 206 -2.72 4.27 1.28
C CYS A 206 -3.84 4.71 0.34
N VAL A 207 -5.07 4.43 0.74
CA VAL A 207 -6.28 4.92 0.09
C VAL A 207 -6.80 6.15 0.83
N GLY A 208 -7.03 7.25 0.11
CA GLY A 208 -7.71 8.45 0.60
C GLY A 208 -8.99 8.73 -0.17
N SER A 209 -9.78 9.70 0.30
CA SER A 209 -10.99 10.19 -0.34
C SER A 209 -10.90 11.68 -0.69
N ILE A 210 -11.54 12.10 -1.77
CA ILE A 210 -11.63 13.51 -2.16
C ILE A 210 -12.41 14.38 -1.16
N TYR A 211 -13.18 13.75 -0.27
CA TYR A 211 -13.88 14.42 0.83
C TYR A 211 -13.03 14.53 2.10
N ASP A 212 -11.92 13.80 2.18
CA ASP A 212 -10.98 13.94 3.29
C ASP A 212 -10.36 15.34 3.24
N ASP A 213 -9.97 15.86 4.41
CA ASP A 213 -9.27 17.13 4.46
C ASP A 213 -7.94 17.00 3.69
N LYS A 214 -7.60 17.99 2.85
CA LYS A 214 -6.36 17.93 2.05
C LYS A 214 -5.15 17.97 2.96
N GLU A 215 -5.29 18.65 4.08
CA GLU A 215 -4.29 18.74 5.12
C GLU A 215 -3.99 17.34 5.70
N ASP A 216 -4.95 16.42 5.76
CA ASP A 216 -4.75 15.07 6.31
C ASP A 216 -3.72 14.28 5.50
N ILE A 217 -3.86 14.23 4.17
CA ILE A 217 -2.92 13.49 3.32
C ILE A 217 -1.54 14.15 3.28
N LEU A 218 -1.47 15.48 3.36
CA LEU A 218 -0.20 16.19 3.47
C LEU A 218 0.49 15.92 4.81
N GLU A 219 -0.26 15.78 5.90
CA GLU A 219 0.28 15.38 7.20
C GLU A 219 0.73 13.91 7.20
N VAL A 220 -0.03 12.99 6.60
CA VAL A 220 0.39 11.59 6.38
C VAL A 220 1.72 11.55 5.62
N LEU A 221 1.82 12.27 4.51
CA LEU A 221 3.05 12.39 3.72
C LEU A 221 4.23 12.90 4.56
N LYS A 222 4.03 13.97 5.35
CA LYS A 222 5.08 14.50 6.25
C LYS A 222 5.50 13.46 7.29
N LYS A 223 4.56 12.72 7.88
CA LYS A 223 4.85 11.68 8.86
C LYS A 223 5.69 10.56 8.25
N VAL A 224 5.30 10.04 7.08
CA VAL A 224 6.04 9.01 6.33
C VAL A 224 7.46 9.48 6.03
N VAL A 225 7.63 10.69 5.48
CA VAL A 225 8.97 11.24 5.18
C VAL A 225 9.81 11.41 6.43
N LYS A 226 9.23 11.79 7.57
CA LYS A 226 9.96 11.92 8.84
C LYS A 226 10.42 10.57 9.41
N ILE A 227 9.66 9.50 9.20
CA ILE A 227 10.00 8.14 9.66
C ILE A 227 11.24 7.62 8.93
N PHE A 228 11.33 7.85 7.61
CA PHE A 228 12.36 7.24 6.77
C PHE A 228 13.51 8.18 6.38
N ARG A 229 13.25 9.51 6.32
CA ARG A 229 14.17 10.56 5.88
C ARG A 229 14.99 10.18 4.64
N PRO A 230 14.34 9.88 3.51
CA PRO A 230 15.01 9.36 2.33
C PRO A 230 15.87 10.39 1.60
N GLY A 231 16.91 9.91 0.90
CA GLY A 231 17.69 10.69 -0.05
C GLY A 231 16.98 10.92 -1.38
N ALA A 232 16.12 9.98 -1.80
CA ALA A 232 15.23 10.14 -2.95
C ALA A 232 13.83 9.58 -2.65
N LEU A 233 12.81 10.28 -3.13
CA LEU A 233 11.42 9.96 -2.89
C LEU A 233 10.60 10.17 -4.16
N SER A 234 9.69 9.25 -4.46
CA SER A 234 8.68 9.44 -5.50
C SER A 234 7.29 9.23 -4.93
N VAL A 235 6.34 10.05 -5.37
CA VAL A 235 4.94 9.95 -5.01
C VAL A 235 4.12 9.80 -6.29
N SER A 236 3.34 8.73 -6.39
CA SER A 236 2.25 8.62 -7.36
C SER A 236 0.91 8.81 -6.66
N VAL A 237 0.01 9.54 -7.32
CA VAL A 237 -1.39 9.66 -6.92
C VAL A 237 -2.25 9.25 -8.09
N SER A 238 -3.05 8.21 -7.90
CA SER A 238 -3.96 7.67 -8.91
C SER A 238 -5.39 7.96 -8.50
N MET A 239 -6.14 8.68 -9.34
CA MET A 239 -7.51 9.11 -9.05
C MET A 239 -8.42 9.01 -10.27
N THR A 240 -9.66 8.61 -10.06
CA THR A 240 -10.64 8.41 -11.14
C THR A 240 -11.43 9.65 -11.50
N CYS A 241 -11.54 10.65 -10.61
CA CYS A 241 -12.26 11.89 -10.89
C CYS A 241 -11.31 13.06 -11.20
N ALA A 242 -11.71 13.92 -12.14
CA ALA A 242 -10.97 15.12 -12.52
C ALA A 242 -10.93 16.20 -11.41
N SER A 243 -11.78 16.09 -10.38
CA SER A 243 -11.88 17.05 -9.28
C SER A 243 -10.76 16.93 -8.23
N GLY A 244 -9.98 15.84 -8.23
CA GLY A 244 -8.85 15.64 -7.29
C GLY A 244 -7.61 16.50 -7.57
N HIS A 245 -7.71 17.43 -8.53
CA HIS A 245 -6.65 18.30 -9.06
C HIS A 245 -5.96 19.24 -8.04
N GLN A 246 -6.29 19.16 -6.74
CA GLN A 246 -5.82 20.08 -5.71
C GLN A 246 -4.85 19.47 -4.70
N VAL A 247 -4.91 18.16 -4.43
CA VAL A 247 -4.07 17.51 -3.40
C VAL A 247 -2.58 17.64 -3.73
N TRP A 248 -2.22 17.46 -5.01
CA TRP A 248 -0.83 17.46 -5.46
C TRP A 248 -0.15 18.85 -5.39
N ARG A 249 -0.91 19.95 -5.46
CA ARG A 249 -0.36 21.32 -5.40
C ARG A 249 0.28 21.64 -4.05
N GLY A 250 -0.15 20.95 -2.98
CA GLY A 250 0.38 21.10 -1.63
C GLY A 250 1.62 20.24 -1.35
N MET A 251 1.86 19.18 -2.13
CA MET A 251 2.88 18.18 -1.80
C MET A 251 4.30 18.76 -1.77
N SER A 252 4.70 19.53 -2.79
CA SER A 252 6.03 20.15 -2.79
C SER A 252 6.23 21.08 -1.58
N LYS A 253 5.21 21.89 -1.24
CA LYS A 253 5.24 22.78 -0.08
C LYS A 253 5.32 22.01 1.26
N ALA A 254 4.71 20.83 1.33
CA ALA A 254 4.76 19.97 2.51
C ALA A 254 6.11 19.26 2.67
N ILE A 255 6.74 18.86 1.56
CA ILE A 255 7.98 18.09 1.52
C ILE A 255 9.23 18.99 1.60
N GLU A 256 9.23 20.17 1.00
CA GLU A 256 10.39 21.07 0.95
C GLU A 256 10.98 21.44 2.32
N PRO A 257 10.17 21.76 3.36
CA PRO A 257 10.67 22.00 4.71
C PRO A 257 11.36 20.79 5.36
N LEU A 258 11.13 19.58 4.83
CA LEU A 258 11.75 18.34 5.31
C LEU A 258 13.13 18.08 4.67
N GLY A 259 13.65 19.01 3.87
CA GLY A 259 15.00 18.94 3.29
C GLY A 259 15.07 18.28 1.91
N LEU A 260 13.92 18.01 1.29
CA LEU A 260 13.80 17.51 -0.07
C LEU A 260 13.51 18.67 -1.04
N ARG A 261 13.75 18.46 -2.33
CA ARG A 261 13.35 19.38 -3.41
C ARG A 261 12.73 18.60 -4.55
N LEU A 262 11.72 19.18 -5.20
CA LEU A 262 11.12 18.62 -6.39
C LEU A 262 12.18 18.48 -7.49
N ARG A 263 12.25 17.31 -8.11
CA ARG A 263 13.13 16.97 -9.23
C ARG A 263 12.35 16.86 -10.54
N SER A 264 11.23 16.15 -10.52
CA SER A 264 10.36 16.00 -11.70
C SER A 264 8.89 15.95 -11.31
N PHE A 265 8.06 16.32 -12.27
CA PHE A 265 6.60 16.23 -12.20
C PHE A 265 6.11 15.70 -13.55
N ALA A 266 5.19 14.75 -13.50
CA ALA A 266 4.45 14.25 -14.65
C ALA A 266 2.99 14.07 -14.23
N ALA A 267 2.07 14.30 -15.17
CA ALA A 267 0.67 14.04 -14.97
C ALA A 267 0.11 13.55 -16.31
N ASP A 268 -0.50 12.37 -16.29
CA ASP A 268 -1.05 11.74 -17.48
C ASP A 268 -2.42 11.14 -17.13
N GLU A 269 -3.30 11.12 -18.14
CA GLU A 269 -4.61 10.47 -18.04
C GLU A 269 -4.53 9.12 -18.74
N PHE A 270 -4.89 8.06 -18.01
CA PHE A 270 -4.88 6.69 -18.51
C PHE A 270 -6.29 6.15 -18.64
N PRO A 271 -6.63 5.47 -19.76
CA PRO A 271 -7.90 4.77 -19.89
C PRO A 271 -8.13 3.82 -18.71
N ASN A 272 -9.32 3.88 -18.08
CA ASN A 272 -9.75 3.05 -16.95
C ASN A 272 -9.02 3.24 -15.60
N THR A 273 -7.85 3.89 -15.57
CA THR A 273 -7.12 4.23 -14.32
C THR A 273 -7.44 5.65 -13.86
N GLY A 274 -7.76 6.55 -14.79
CA GLY A 274 -8.00 7.96 -14.52
C GLY A 274 -6.72 8.78 -14.58
N ASN A 275 -6.67 9.87 -13.82
CA ASN A 275 -5.51 10.74 -13.73
C ASN A 275 -4.46 10.13 -12.81
N VAL A 276 -3.23 10.00 -13.31
CA VAL A 276 -2.05 9.61 -12.53
C VAL A 276 -1.10 10.79 -12.50
N ILE A 277 -0.79 11.24 -11.28
CA ILE A 277 0.18 12.30 -11.05
C ILE A 277 1.40 11.68 -10.39
N PHE A 278 2.58 11.96 -10.94
CA PHE A 278 3.85 11.48 -10.44
C PHE A 278 4.77 12.65 -10.12
N GLN A 279 5.34 12.64 -8.91
CA GLN A 279 6.34 13.62 -8.47
C GLN A 279 7.56 12.90 -7.92
N SER A 280 8.76 13.32 -8.34
CA SER A 280 10.01 12.85 -7.74
C SER A 280 10.72 13.97 -7.01
N PHE A 281 11.35 13.62 -5.90
CA PHE A 281 12.06 14.51 -4.99
C PHE A 281 13.43 13.92 -4.67
N ILE A 282 14.39 14.80 -4.42
CA ILE A 282 15.74 14.42 -3.97
C ILE A 282 16.16 15.29 -2.80
N ALA A 283 17.04 14.77 -1.94
CA ALA A 283 17.62 15.53 -0.85
C ALA A 283 18.34 16.77 -1.39
N ARG A 284 18.14 17.89 -0.69
CA ARG A 284 18.97 19.07 -0.89
C ARG A 284 20.39 18.68 -0.46
N ARG A 285 21.33 18.65 -1.40
CA ARG A 285 22.75 18.43 -1.09
C ARG A 285 23.15 19.46 -0.01
N LYS A 286 23.73 18.98 1.08
CA LYS A 286 24.40 19.83 2.07
C LYS A 286 25.66 20.43 1.46
#